data_AF-A0A9D6FL96-F1
#
_entry.id   AF-A0A9D6FL96-F1
#
_cell.length_a   1.000
_cell.length_b   1.000
_cell.length_c   1.000
_cell.angle_alpha   90.00
_cell.angle_beta   90.00
_cell.angle_gamma   90.00
#
_symmetry.space_group_name_H-M   'P 1'
#
loop_
_entity.id
_entity.type
_entity.pdbx_description
1 polymer ?
#
loop_
_entity_poly.entity_id
_entity_poly.type
_entity_poly.pdbx_seq_one_letter_code
_entity_poly.pdbx_strand_id
1 'polypeptide(L)'
;MKMPEGAIRKKRDAGRPRKFAEPSRPITVTLPTRVLRMLQELSPDRARAIARATETAVGAAKEREPMRVEVVEVAPGIGLIIVGPSESLHRIPWLRLAEIAPGRYILTIVPGTAIEIVEVAISDILEDREDMGQSERAMITEILKWIRSLRRAQNITKAELLLVSTRGRRGSRPVDIAGT
;
A
#
# COMPACT_ATOMS: atom_id res chain seq x y z
N MET A 1 -21.26 -31.51 -59.01
CA MET A 1 -21.96 -30.55 -58.12
C MET A 1 -21.77 -31.02 -56.69
N LYS A 2 -21.17 -30.18 -55.82
CA LYS A 2 -21.06 -30.21 -54.35
C LYS A 2 -20.61 -31.49 -53.59
N MET A 3 -19.41 -31.40 -53.01
CA MET A 3 -19.13 -31.74 -51.60
C MET A 3 -19.79 -30.65 -50.69
N PRO A 4 -19.99 -30.79 -49.36
CA PRO A 4 -19.20 -31.64 -48.45
C PRO A 4 -19.95 -32.33 -47.28
N GLU A 5 -19.40 -33.44 -46.82
CA GLU A 5 -19.60 -33.94 -45.46
C GLU A 5 -18.23 -33.89 -44.76
N GLY A 6 -18.09 -32.94 -43.85
CA GLY A 6 -16.83 -32.64 -43.16
C GLY A 6 -17.14 -32.08 -41.80
N ALA A 7 -17.53 -32.95 -40.86
CA ALA A 7 -17.68 -32.59 -39.46
C ALA A 7 -16.29 -32.21 -38.90
N ILE A 8 -16.04 -30.91 -38.78
CA ILE A 8 -14.86 -30.35 -38.12
C ILE A 8 -14.92 -30.75 -36.64
N ARG A 9 -14.21 -31.82 -36.26
CA ARG A 9 -13.93 -32.12 -34.86
C ARG A 9 -13.00 -31.04 -34.32
N LYS A 10 -13.57 -30.06 -33.62
CA LYS A 10 -12.84 -29.06 -32.84
C LYS A 10 -11.95 -29.79 -31.82
N LYS A 11 -10.62 -29.78 -32.04
CA LYS A 11 -9.63 -30.24 -31.05
C LYS A 11 -9.88 -29.45 -29.77
N ARG A 12 -10.25 -30.14 -28.69
CA ARG A 12 -10.27 -29.56 -27.35
C ARG A 12 -8.82 -29.51 -26.89
N ASP A 13 -8.32 -28.30 -26.62
CA ASP A 13 -7.02 -28.10 -25.99
C ASP A 13 -6.97 -28.84 -24.65
N ALA A 14 -6.30 -29.98 -24.63
CA ALA A 14 -6.08 -30.80 -23.44
C ALA A 14 -4.93 -30.19 -22.62
N GLY A 15 -5.15 -29.01 -22.07
CA GLY A 15 -4.33 -28.42 -21.01
C GLY A 15 -4.98 -28.59 -19.65
N ARG A 16 -4.18 -28.64 -18.58
CA ARG A 16 -4.69 -28.57 -17.20
C ARG A 16 -5.63 -27.35 -17.09
N PRO A 17 -6.88 -27.51 -16.64
CA PRO A 17 -7.81 -26.40 -16.50
C PRO A 17 -7.17 -25.26 -15.72
N ARG A 18 -7.21 -24.05 -16.29
CA ARG A 18 -6.65 -22.87 -15.63
C ARG A 18 -7.41 -22.62 -14.34
N LYS A 19 -6.66 -22.40 -13.27
CA LYS A 19 -7.18 -22.22 -11.92
C LYS A 19 -7.99 -20.93 -11.75
N PHE A 20 -7.63 -19.93 -12.54
CA PHE A 20 -8.23 -18.60 -12.63
C PHE A 20 -8.62 -18.32 -14.08
N ALA A 21 -9.66 -17.51 -14.29
CA ALA A 21 -10.13 -17.11 -15.61
C ALA A 21 -9.20 -16.07 -16.29
N GLU A 22 -8.36 -15.42 -15.50
CA GLU A 22 -7.43 -14.37 -15.92
C GLU A 22 -5.98 -14.89 -16.08
N PRO A 23 -5.10 -14.14 -16.77
CA PRO A 23 -3.68 -14.44 -16.82
C PRO A 23 -3.08 -14.51 -15.41
N SER A 24 -2.39 -15.61 -15.10
CA SER A 24 -1.76 -15.83 -13.79
C SER A 24 -0.33 -16.35 -13.95
N ARG A 25 0.54 -15.99 -13.00
CA ARG A 25 1.94 -16.44 -12.95
C ARG A 25 2.17 -17.27 -11.68
N PRO A 26 2.85 -18.44 -11.77
CA PRO A 26 3.17 -19.22 -10.58
C PRO A 26 4.24 -18.51 -9.76
N ILE A 27 4.01 -18.43 -8.45
CA ILE A 27 4.97 -17.91 -7.46
C ILE A 27 5.12 -18.93 -6.33
N THR A 28 6.31 -19.03 -5.77
CA THR A 28 6.58 -19.84 -4.58
C THR A 28 6.71 -18.91 -3.39
N VAL A 29 5.93 -19.15 -2.34
CA VAL A 29 5.93 -18.34 -1.12
C VAL A 29 5.99 -19.23 0.11
N THR A 30 6.79 -18.81 1.09
CA THR A 30 6.88 -19.46 2.40
C THR A 30 6.08 -18.64 3.39
N LEU A 31 5.03 -19.23 3.95
CA LEU A 31 4.13 -18.54 4.89
C LEU A 31 4.16 -19.24 6.26
N PRO A 32 4.00 -18.49 7.36
CA PRO A 32 3.84 -19.09 8.68
C PRO A 32 2.65 -20.07 8.72
N THR A 33 2.77 -21.18 9.44
CA THR A 33 1.71 -22.19 9.58
C THR A 33 0.38 -21.59 10.04
N ARG A 34 0.44 -20.58 10.92
CA ARG A 34 -0.73 -19.81 11.36
C ARG A 34 -1.49 -19.17 10.19
N VAL A 35 -0.77 -18.59 9.23
CA VAL A 35 -1.35 -17.94 8.04
C VAL A 35 -1.93 -18.99 7.10
N LEU A 36 -1.26 -20.14 6.92
CA LEU A 36 -1.77 -21.24 6.12
C LEU A 36 -3.12 -21.77 6.65
N ARG A 37 -3.27 -21.86 7.98
CA ARG A 37 -4.54 -22.23 8.62
C ARG A 37 -5.65 -21.22 8.36
N MET A 38 -5.36 -19.92 8.51
CA MET A 38 -6.32 -18.85 8.23
C MET A 38 -6.76 -18.83 6.76
N LEU A 39 -5.83 -19.07 5.83
CA LEU A 39 -6.17 -19.19 4.40
C LEU A 39 -7.07 -20.39 4.14
N GLN A 40 -6.89 -21.49 4.86
CA GLN A 40 -7.71 -22.69 4.72
C GLN A 40 -9.16 -22.47 5.17
N GLU A 41 -9.39 -21.59 6.14
CA GLU A 41 -10.75 -21.16 6.56
C GLU A 41 -11.47 -20.37 5.45
N LEU A 42 -10.72 -19.58 4.66
CA LEU A 42 -11.26 -18.79 3.54
C LEU A 42 -11.56 -19.64 2.29
N SER A 43 -10.68 -20.60 1.99
CA SER A 43 -10.87 -21.54 0.89
C SER A 43 -9.99 -22.77 1.07
N PRO A 44 -10.48 -23.99 0.74
CA PRO A 44 -9.64 -25.18 0.69
C PRO A 44 -8.53 -25.07 -0.37
N ASP A 45 -8.71 -24.20 -1.36
CA ASP A 45 -7.70 -23.88 -2.35
C ASP A 45 -6.86 -22.67 -1.91
N ARG A 46 -5.57 -22.89 -1.59
CA ARG A 46 -4.67 -21.84 -1.08
C ARG A 46 -4.54 -20.63 -2.00
N ALA A 47 -4.52 -20.82 -3.32
CA ALA A 47 -4.36 -19.68 -4.23
C ALA A 47 -5.66 -18.88 -4.33
N ARG A 48 -6.83 -19.54 -4.28
CA ARG A 48 -8.12 -18.84 -4.19
C ARG A 48 -8.29 -18.15 -2.83
N ALA A 49 -7.81 -18.74 -1.74
CA ALA A 49 -7.80 -18.10 -0.43
C ALA A 49 -6.96 -16.82 -0.45
N ILE A 50 -5.77 -16.87 -1.04
CA ILE A 50 -4.90 -15.68 -1.20
C ILE A 50 -5.59 -14.65 -2.11
N ALA A 51 -6.12 -15.06 -3.26
CA ALA A 51 -6.84 -14.15 -4.16
C ALA A 51 -8.01 -13.48 -3.44
N ARG A 52 -8.86 -14.23 -2.74
CA ARG A 52 -9.99 -13.70 -1.96
C ARG A 52 -9.57 -12.80 -0.81
N ALA A 53 -8.53 -13.17 -0.06
CA ALA A 53 -8.01 -12.34 1.02
C ALA A 53 -7.48 -11.01 0.47
N THR A 54 -6.75 -11.05 -0.65
CA THR A 54 -6.25 -9.87 -1.35
C THR A 54 -7.39 -9.05 -1.93
N GLU A 55 -8.35 -9.65 -2.62
CA GLU A 55 -9.55 -8.98 -3.14
C GLU A 55 -10.39 -8.37 -2.02
N THR A 56 -10.45 -8.98 -0.83
CA THR A 56 -11.17 -8.40 0.30
C THR A 56 -10.39 -7.23 0.90
N ALA A 57 -9.08 -7.38 1.09
CA ALA A 57 -8.22 -6.33 1.63
C ALA A 57 -8.09 -5.13 0.67
N VAL A 58 -7.96 -5.41 -0.63
CA VAL A 58 -7.81 -4.42 -1.70
C VAL A 58 -9.17 -3.93 -2.19
N GLY A 59 -10.20 -4.76 -2.24
CA GLY A 59 -11.57 -4.40 -2.60
C GLY A 59 -12.20 -3.47 -1.57
N ALA A 60 -12.00 -3.72 -0.27
CA ALA A 60 -12.34 -2.76 0.77
C ALA A 60 -11.53 -1.44 0.69
N ALA A 61 -10.44 -1.43 -0.09
CA ALA A 61 -9.66 -0.24 -0.39
C ALA A 61 -9.96 0.38 -1.78
N LYS A 62 -10.63 -0.37 -2.69
CA LYS A 62 -11.04 0.05 -4.05
C LYS A 62 -12.48 0.52 -4.14
N GLU A 63 -13.38 -0.03 -3.32
CA GLU A 63 -14.76 0.47 -3.15
C GLU A 63 -14.79 1.77 -2.35
N ARG A 64 -13.79 1.97 -1.50
CA ARG A 64 -13.40 3.32 -1.08
C ARG A 64 -12.75 3.97 -2.30
N GLU A 65 -13.19 5.17 -2.67
CA GLU A 65 -12.49 5.97 -3.71
C GLU A 65 -10.98 5.84 -3.53
N PRO A 66 -10.17 5.76 -4.62
CA PRO A 66 -8.72 5.67 -4.51
C PRO A 66 -8.27 6.69 -3.50
N MET A 67 -7.68 6.22 -2.40
CA MET A 67 -7.53 7.03 -1.20
C MET A 67 -6.86 8.34 -1.55
N ARG A 68 -7.65 9.41 -1.49
CA ARG A 68 -7.18 10.78 -1.69
C ARG A 68 -6.26 11.16 -0.54
N VAL A 69 -5.52 12.24 -0.73
CA VAL A 69 -4.68 12.79 0.32
C VAL A 69 -5.60 13.30 1.43
N GLU A 70 -5.48 12.73 2.61
CA GLU A 70 -6.30 13.08 3.77
C GLU A 70 -5.41 13.80 4.79
N VAL A 71 -5.89 14.92 5.34
CA VAL A 71 -5.24 15.58 6.47
C VAL A 71 -6.07 15.33 7.71
N VAL A 72 -5.53 14.58 8.66
CA VAL A 72 -6.20 14.23 9.92
C VAL A 72 -5.60 15.03 11.06
N GLU A 73 -6.42 15.80 11.76
CA GLU A 73 -6.01 16.51 12.96
C GLU A 73 -5.75 15.50 14.10
N VAL A 74 -4.56 15.55 14.69
CA VAL A 74 -4.14 14.67 15.80
C VAL A 74 -3.99 15.42 17.13
N ALA A 75 -3.90 16.75 17.07
CA ALA A 75 -3.94 17.67 18.19
C ALA A 75 -4.32 19.06 17.66
N PRO A 76 -4.77 20.01 18.51
CA PRO A 76 -5.15 21.35 18.09
C PRO A 76 -4.08 22.01 17.21
N GLY A 77 -4.40 22.22 15.94
CA GLY A 77 -3.49 22.84 14.96
C GLY A 77 -2.37 21.95 14.44
N ILE A 78 -2.40 20.64 14.73
CA ILE A 78 -1.44 19.64 14.22
C ILE A 78 -2.19 18.60 13.40
N GLY A 79 -1.92 18.58 12.10
CA GLY A 79 -2.46 17.59 11.16
C GLY A 79 -1.39 16.62 10.67
N LEU A 80 -1.79 15.38 10.42
CA LEU A 80 -1.00 14.38 9.70
C LEU A 80 -1.55 14.17 8.30
N ILE A 81 -0.65 14.12 7.32
CA ILE A 81 -1.00 13.78 5.94
C ILE A 81 -0.99 12.26 5.80
N ILE A 82 -2.13 11.69 5.45
CA ILE A 82 -2.33 10.28 5.17
C ILE A 82 -2.54 10.10 3.67
N VAL A 83 -1.84 9.15 3.09
CA VAL A 83 -1.84 8.85 1.65
C VAL A 83 -2.08 7.37 1.40
N GLY A 84 -2.53 7.06 0.19
CA GLY A 84 -2.54 5.68 -0.32
C GLY A 84 -1.13 5.16 -0.64
N PRO A 85 -1.02 3.89 -1.06
CA PRO A 85 0.26 3.33 -1.52
C PRO A 85 0.78 4.10 -2.75
N SER A 86 2.07 4.44 -2.75
CA SER A 86 2.76 5.03 -3.91
C SER A 86 4.16 4.48 -4.05
N GLU A 87 4.47 3.89 -5.21
CA GLU A 87 5.81 3.46 -5.56
C GLU A 87 6.75 4.65 -5.79
N SER A 88 6.22 5.75 -6.32
CA SER A 88 7.01 6.94 -6.64
C SER A 88 7.52 7.64 -5.38
N LEU A 89 6.68 7.78 -4.35
CA LEU A 89 7.08 8.38 -3.07
C LEU A 89 8.10 7.53 -2.29
N HIS A 90 8.06 6.20 -2.42
CA HIS A 90 9.04 5.29 -1.79
C HIS A 90 10.47 5.49 -2.30
N ARG A 91 10.65 6.11 -3.48
CA ARG A 91 11.98 6.34 -4.08
C ARG A 91 12.70 7.54 -3.47
N ILE A 92 12.00 8.42 -2.77
CA ILE A 92 12.62 9.58 -2.12
C ILE A 92 13.29 9.11 -0.82
N PRO A 93 14.63 9.14 -0.69
CA PRO A 93 15.33 8.44 0.40
C PRO A 93 15.00 8.96 1.82
N TRP A 94 14.73 10.25 1.93
CA TRP A 94 14.42 10.95 3.19
C TRP A 94 12.91 11.10 3.43
N LEU A 95 12.08 10.57 2.53
CA LEU A 95 10.64 10.45 2.69
C LEU A 95 10.30 9.02 3.10
N ARG A 96 9.41 8.88 4.07
CA ARG A 96 9.03 7.58 4.63
C ARG A 96 7.52 7.48 4.68
N LEU A 97 7.01 6.36 4.18
CA LEU A 97 5.60 5.99 4.24
C LEU A 97 5.41 4.98 5.37
N ALA A 98 4.83 5.42 6.47
CA ALA A 98 4.56 4.56 7.62
C ALA A 98 3.13 4.01 7.53
N GLU A 99 2.98 2.71 7.27
CA GLU A 99 1.67 2.07 7.18
C GLU A 99 0.97 2.08 8.56
N ILE A 100 -0.24 2.65 8.61
CA ILE A 100 -1.08 2.71 9.82
C ILE A 100 -2.29 1.78 9.76
N ALA A 101 -2.69 1.41 8.55
CA ALA A 101 -3.71 0.42 8.26
C ALA A 101 -3.44 -0.10 6.84
N PRO A 102 -3.96 -1.28 6.44
CA PRO A 102 -3.78 -1.81 5.09
C PRO A 102 -4.08 -0.76 4.01
N GLY A 103 -3.04 -0.37 3.26
CA GLY A 103 -3.17 0.62 2.18
C GLY A 103 -3.30 2.09 2.62
N ARG A 104 -3.08 2.40 3.91
CA ARG A 104 -3.08 3.77 4.46
C ARG A 104 -1.74 4.06 5.10
N TYR A 105 -1.09 5.14 4.65
CA TYR A 105 0.27 5.48 5.06
C TYR A 105 0.34 6.91 5.57
N ILE A 106 1.03 7.14 6.68
CA ILE A 106 1.41 8.50 7.11
C ILE A 106 2.66 8.90 6.34
N LEU A 107 2.65 10.12 5.81
CA LEU A 107 3.82 10.75 5.21
C LEU A 107 4.73 11.31 6.30
N THR A 108 5.97 10.83 6.36
CA THR A 108 6.96 11.29 7.33
C THR A 108 8.27 11.66 6.64
N ILE A 109 8.97 12.65 7.18
CA ILE A 109 10.26 13.13 6.67
C ILE A 109 11.33 12.94 7.74
N VAL A 110 12.55 12.67 7.30
CA VAL A 110 13.70 12.58 8.22
C VAL A 110 13.91 13.94 8.90
N PRO A 111 14.22 13.98 10.22
CA PRO A 111 14.54 15.21 10.91
C PRO A 111 15.67 15.98 10.21
N GLY A 112 15.55 17.30 10.15
CA GLY A 112 16.51 18.17 9.45
C GLY A 112 16.25 18.37 7.95
N THR A 113 15.37 17.60 7.31
CA THR A 113 14.98 17.85 5.92
C THR A 113 14.13 19.12 5.81
N ALA A 114 14.55 20.05 4.96
CA ALA A 114 13.82 21.29 4.69
C ALA A 114 12.58 21.01 3.83
N ILE A 115 11.46 21.70 4.08
CA ILE A 115 10.20 21.42 3.35
C ILE A 115 10.33 21.75 1.85
N GLU A 116 11.19 22.70 1.52
CA GLU A 116 11.51 23.11 0.16
C GLU A 116 12.07 21.94 -0.65
N ILE A 117 12.93 21.12 -0.02
CA ILE A 117 13.48 19.90 -0.62
C ILE A 117 12.36 18.89 -0.88
N VAL A 118 11.37 18.82 0.02
CA VAL A 118 10.17 17.98 -0.16
C VAL A 118 9.34 18.43 -1.35
N GLU A 119 9.08 19.74 -1.45
CA GLU A 119 8.31 20.31 -2.55
C GLU A 119 8.99 20.09 -3.90
N VAL A 120 10.30 20.32 -3.98
CA VAL A 120 11.09 20.13 -5.20
C VAL A 120 11.06 18.67 -5.64
N ALA A 121 11.41 17.72 -4.76
CA ALA A 121 11.44 16.31 -5.15
C ALA A 121 10.08 15.76 -5.58
N ILE A 122 8.98 16.26 -4.98
CA ILE A 122 7.63 15.89 -5.41
C ILE A 122 7.29 16.50 -6.78
N SER A 123 7.75 17.72 -7.06
CA SER A 123 7.62 18.33 -8.40
C SER A 123 8.39 17.51 -9.43
N ASP A 124 9.63 17.15 -9.15
CA ASP A 124 10.49 16.37 -10.04
C ASP A 124 9.84 15.03 -10.41
N ILE A 125 9.22 14.33 -9.44
CA ILE A 125 8.47 13.10 -9.71
C ILE A 125 7.32 13.31 -10.70
N LEU A 126 6.59 14.43 -10.59
CA LEU A 126 5.48 14.74 -11.49
C LEU A 126 5.96 15.11 -12.90
N GLU A 127 7.18 15.62 -13.02
CA GLU A 127 7.80 16.04 -14.27
C GLU A 127 8.47 14.86 -15.00
N ASP A 128 9.17 13.99 -14.28
CA ASP A 128 9.98 12.90 -14.87
C ASP A 128 9.16 11.67 -15.32
N ARG A 129 7.92 11.52 -14.86
CA ARG A 129 7.16 10.26 -15.02
C ARG A 129 5.92 10.43 -15.90
N GLU A 130 6.11 10.27 -17.20
CA GLU A 130 5.01 10.17 -18.18
C GLU A 130 4.24 8.84 -18.06
N ASP A 131 4.87 7.78 -17.56
CA ASP A 131 4.29 6.44 -17.36
C ASP A 131 3.49 6.29 -16.05
N MET A 132 3.43 7.34 -15.23
CA MET A 132 2.72 7.33 -13.96
C MET A 132 1.20 7.25 -14.18
N GLY A 133 0.55 6.28 -13.53
CA GLY A 133 -0.89 6.12 -13.60
C GLY A 133 -1.64 7.36 -13.12
N GLN A 134 -2.79 7.66 -13.75
CA GLN A 134 -3.57 8.88 -13.46
C GLN A 134 -3.94 9.04 -11.98
N SER A 135 -4.26 7.94 -11.30
CA SER A 135 -4.58 7.95 -9.86
C SER A 135 -3.38 8.33 -8.99
N GLU A 136 -2.18 7.84 -9.32
CA GLU A 136 -0.95 8.17 -8.59
C GLU A 136 -0.57 9.63 -8.84
N ARG A 137 -0.65 10.07 -10.11
CA ARG A 137 -0.42 11.47 -10.47
C ARG A 137 -1.36 12.42 -9.74
N ALA A 138 -2.65 12.09 -9.65
CA ALA A 138 -3.64 12.89 -8.94
C ALA A 138 -3.30 13.01 -7.44
N MET A 139 -2.97 11.89 -6.80
CA MET A 139 -2.58 11.88 -5.39
C MET A 139 -1.32 12.72 -5.14
N ILE A 140 -0.24 12.50 -5.91
CA ILE A 140 1.02 13.25 -5.76
C ILE A 140 0.81 14.75 -6.02
N THR A 141 -0.04 15.10 -6.99
CA THR A 141 -0.43 16.50 -7.25
C THR A 141 -1.15 17.11 -6.05
N GLU A 142 -2.03 16.35 -5.40
CA GLU A 142 -2.76 16.80 -4.20
C GLU A 142 -1.82 16.97 -3.00
N ILE A 143 -0.85 16.07 -2.81
CA ILE A 143 0.20 16.23 -1.79
C ILE A 143 0.98 17.52 -2.03
N LEU A 144 1.39 17.77 -3.29
CA LEU A 144 2.14 18.97 -3.65
C LEU A 144 1.34 20.25 -3.37
N LYS A 145 0.03 20.23 -3.63
CA LYS A 145 -0.87 21.35 -3.30
C LYS A 145 -0.93 21.60 -1.80
N TRP A 146 -1.06 20.55 -0.99
CA TRP A 146 -1.06 20.67 0.48
C TRP A 146 0.25 21.26 0.99
N ILE A 147 1.39 20.74 0.55
CA ILE A 147 2.72 21.23 0.95
C ILE A 147 2.91 22.70 0.58
N ARG A 148 2.56 23.08 -0.66
CA ARG A 148 2.64 24.48 -1.13
C ARG A 148 1.76 25.41 -0.31
N SER A 149 0.53 24.99 -0.01
CA SER A 149 -0.41 25.76 0.79
C SER A 149 0.14 25.99 2.20
N LEU A 150 0.60 24.93 2.86
CA LEU A 150 1.14 25.00 4.22
C LEU A 150 2.41 25.85 4.29
N ARG A 151 3.31 25.76 3.28
CA ARG A 151 4.52 26.59 3.21
C ARG A 151 4.18 28.08 3.08
N ARG A 152 3.26 28.43 2.17
CA ARG A 152 2.83 29.83 1.96
C ARG A 152 2.18 30.43 3.20
N ALA A 153 1.45 29.62 3.95
CA ALA A 153 0.83 30.02 5.21
C ALA A 153 1.81 30.07 6.40
N GLN A 154 3.08 29.65 6.22
CA GLN A 154 4.06 29.42 7.30
C GLN A 154 3.56 28.47 8.42
N ASN A 155 2.53 27.66 8.14
CA ASN A 155 1.87 26.78 9.10
C ASN A 155 2.42 25.35 9.05
N ILE A 156 3.73 25.20 8.85
CA ILE A 156 4.39 23.90 8.89
C ILE A 156 5.07 23.74 10.23
N THR A 157 4.42 22.98 11.10
CA THR A 157 5.02 22.51 12.34
C THR A 157 5.63 21.14 12.07
N LYS A 158 6.94 21.00 12.30
CA LYS A 158 7.61 19.71 12.29
C LYS A 158 7.39 19.06 13.66
N ALA A 159 6.73 17.92 13.67
CA ALA A 159 6.57 17.11 14.87
C ALA A 159 7.46 15.86 14.76
N GLU A 160 8.09 15.48 15.86
CA GLU A 160 8.78 14.20 15.97
C GLU A 160 7.75 13.12 16.32
N LEU A 161 7.69 12.07 15.49
CA LEU A 161 6.82 10.92 15.73
C LEU A 161 7.64 9.79 16.36
N LEU A 162 7.25 9.37 17.57
CA LEU A 162 7.83 8.20 18.22
C LEU A 162 7.10 6.94 17.76
N LEU A 163 7.78 6.08 17.02
CA LEU A 163 7.28 4.76 16.62
C LEU A 163 7.86 3.69 17.54
N VAL A 164 7.01 2.95 18.24
CA VAL A 164 7.43 1.83 19.11
C VAL A 164 7.18 0.49 18.42
N SER A 165 8.20 -0.37 18.38
CA SER A 165 8.03 -1.75 17.94
C SER A 165 7.27 -2.54 19.01
N THR A 166 6.08 -3.04 18.66
CA THR A 166 5.31 -3.93 19.54
C THR A 166 5.73 -5.40 19.42
N ARG A 167 6.62 -5.73 18.49
CA ARG A 167 7.19 -7.07 18.32
C ARG A 167 8.31 -7.28 19.34
N GLY A 168 7.96 -7.51 20.61
CA GLY A 168 8.96 -7.79 21.65
C GLY A 168 8.46 -7.88 23.09
N ARG A 169 7.23 -7.46 23.42
CA ARG A 169 6.70 -7.57 24.80
C ARG A 169 6.20 -8.98 25.16
N ARG A 170 7.04 -10.00 24.98
CA ARG A 170 6.93 -11.27 25.71
C ARG A 170 8.15 -11.41 26.60
N GLY A 171 7.98 -11.09 27.89
CA GLY A 171 8.93 -11.46 28.94
C GLY A 171 9.88 -10.36 29.40
N SER A 172 9.36 -9.28 30.00
CA SER A 172 10.12 -8.57 31.02
C SER A 172 9.35 -8.76 32.33
N ARG A 173 9.87 -9.65 33.17
CA ARG A 173 9.44 -9.77 34.58
C ARG A 173 9.54 -8.38 35.23
N PRO A 174 8.62 -8.02 36.14
CA PRO A 174 8.83 -6.87 36.99
C PRO A 174 10.14 -7.09 37.77
N VAL A 175 11.05 -6.11 37.70
CA VAL A 175 12.16 -6.03 38.64
C VAL A 175 11.51 -5.57 39.95
N ASP A 176 11.40 -6.50 40.89
CA ASP A 176 11.09 -6.15 42.28
C ASP A 176 12.19 -5.23 42.79
N ILE A 177 11.84 -3.98 43.01
CA ILE A 177 12.62 -3.05 43.83
C ILE A 177 12.01 -3.10 45.23
N ALA A 178 12.42 -4.10 46.00
CA ALA A 178 12.55 -3.99 47.45
C ALA A 178 14.07 -3.76 47.68
N GLY A 179 14.54 -2.64 48.21
CA GLY A 179 14.17 -2.10 49.51
C GLY A 179 15.16 -2.64 50.54
N THR A 180 16.34 -2.02 50.64
CA THR A 180 17.12 -1.65 51.85
C THR A 180 18.44 -1.04 51.41
#